data_AF-A0A2V8J2S5-F1
#
_entry.id   AF-A0A2V8J2S5-F1
#
_cell.length_a   1.000
_cell.length_b   1.000
_cell.length_c   1.000
_cell.angle_alpha   90.00
_cell.angle_beta   90.00
_cell.angle_gamma   90.00
#
_symmetry.space_group_name_H-M   'P 1'
#
loop_
_entity.id
_entity.type
_entity.pdbx_description
1 polymer ?
#
loop_
_entity_poly.entity_id
_entity_poly.type
_entity_poly.pdbx_seq_one_letter_code
_entity_poly.pdbx_strand_id
1 'polypeptide(L)'
;MVRTRTECSRSEQRVPEVARNIMGAVLNFFTLTYIVSWIFFIAWAVVSGPTASMTSERAVLATPLLLIGVFAPALVALALTFRADGRAGTEALIRRAVEWPGGARWYLFALGYMAAIKLAAAALHRIVTGAWPPFGQETVLIMAGAIVVSTPVQAGEEIGWRGYALPRLANRVGLPVASIVLGVIWASWHLPFFFIPRADTFGQSFPLYLLSVTAISVAMAWLYWRSNGSLLLTMMLHAAINNTKDIVPSAASPTTSSFALNGSLVAWLTAALLWICAVYFLIQMRGARLEHGSRAVEVREIPTSAAV
;
A
#
# COMPACT_ATOMS: atom_id res chain seq x y z
N MET A 1 -57.38 16.29 -4.75
CA MET A 1 -56.29 15.30 -4.87
C MET A 1 -54.98 16.07 -5.00
N VAL A 2 -54.33 16.40 -3.88
CA VAL A 2 -53.13 17.26 -3.84
C VAL A 2 -51.91 16.35 -3.71
N ARG A 3 -51.12 16.20 -4.78
CA ARG A 3 -49.79 15.58 -4.72
C ARG A 3 -48.82 16.58 -4.08
N THR A 4 -48.25 16.18 -2.95
CA THR A 4 -47.26 16.94 -2.18
C THR A 4 -45.96 17.10 -2.96
N ARG A 5 -45.48 18.35 -3.03
CA ARG A 5 -44.28 18.80 -3.76
C ARG A 5 -42.96 18.54 -3.01
N THR A 6 -42.98 17.70 -1.97
CA THR A 6 -41.95 17.66 -0.91
C THR A 6 -40.87 16.59 -1.11
N GLU A 7 -41.02 15.68 -2.08
CA GLU A 7 -40.07 14.57 -2.25
C GLU A 7 -38.92 14.89 -3.21
N CYS A 8 -39.08 15.89 -4.08
CA CYS A 8 -38.07 16.20 -5.10
C CYS A 8 -36.79 16.85 -4.50
N SER A 9 -36.90 17.68 -3.45
CA SER A 9 -35.74 18.41 -2.89
C SER A 9 -34.88 17.61 -1.90
N ARG A 10 -35.36 16.47 -1.37
CA ARG A 10 -34.61 15.63 -0.40
C ARG A 10 -33.60 14.68 -1.08
N SER A 11 -33.70 14.49 -2.39
CA SER A 11 -32.78 13.62 -3.14
C SER A 11 -31.48 14.35 -3.50
N GLU A 12 -31.58 15.62 -3.90
CA GLU A 12 -30.42 16.44 -4.28
C GLU A 12 -29.55 16.87 -3.09
N GLN A 13 -30.12 17.00 -1.88
CA GLN A 13 -29.35 17.36 -0.68
C GLN A 13 -28.60 16.18 -0.02
N ARG A 14 -29.04 14.93 -0.25
CA ARG A 14 -28.42 13.73 0.33
C ARG A 14 -27.06 13.39 -0.30
N VAL A 15 -26.92 13.58 -1.61
CA VAL A 15 -25.67 13.24 -2.33
C VAL A 15 -24.48 14.13 -1.89
N PRO A 16 -24.62 15.46 -1.74
CA PRO A 16 -23.57 16.34 -1.22
C PRO A 16 -23.16 16.07 0.23
N GLU A 17 -24.06 15.56 1.06
CA GLU A 17 -23.78 15.27 2.48
C GLU A 17 -22.99 13.96 2.64
N VAL A 18 -23.42 12.89 1.98
CA VAL A 18 -22.67 11.61 1.93
C VAL A 18 -21.27 11.82 1.33
N ALA A 19 -21.17 12.64 0.30
CA ALA A 19 -19.91 13.06 -0.30
C ALA A 19 -19.07 13.97 0.62
N ARG A 20 -19.63 14.76 1.54
CA ARG A 20 -18.79 15.48 2.51
C ARG A 20 -18.25 14.52 3.58
N ASN A 21 -19.08 13.57 4.02
CA ASN A 21 -18.74 12.62 5.07
C ASN A 21 -17.60 11.67 4.67
N ILE A 22 -17.58 11.19 3.42
CA ILE A 22 -16.49 10.30 2.93
C ILE A 22 -15.14 11.04 2.85
N MET A 23 -15.12 12.31 2.40
CA MET A 23 -13.87 13.06 2.29
C MET A 23 -13.33 13.41 3.68
N GLY A 24 -14.20 13.82 4.60
CA GLY A 24 -13.84 14.03 5.99
C GLY A 24 -13.24 12.77 6.63
N ALA A 25 -13.83 11.59 6.37
CA ALA A 25 -13.31 10.32 6.88
C ALA A 25 -11.91 9.98 6.33
N VAL A 26 -11.69 10.18 5.03
CA VAL A 26 -10.39 9.93 4.38
C VAL A 26 -9.32 10.90 4.87
N LEU A 27 -9.65 12.20 5.00
CA LEU A 27 -8.73 13.20 5.54
C LEU A 27 -8.39 12.89 7.01
N ASN A 28 -9.40 12.58 7.84
CA ASN A 28 -9.18 12.18 9.22
C ASN A 28 -8.28 10.94 9.33
N PHE A 29 -8.49 9.94 8.48
CA PHE A 29 -7.63 8.76 8.41
C PHE A 29 -6.17 9.14 8.14
N PHE A 30 -5.91 9.94 7.10
CA PHE A 30 -4.55 10.33 6.75
C PHE A 30 -3.90 11.19 7.85
N THR A 31 -4.61 12.19 8.38
CA THR A 31 -4.10 13.06 9.44
C THR A 31 -3.73 12.27 10.69
N LEU A 32 -4.63 11.40 11.19
CA LEU A 32 -4.35 10.58 12.38
C LEU A 32 -3.20 9.60 12.11
N THR A 33 -3.18 8.96 10.95
CA THR A 33 -2.12 8.01 10.58
C THR A 33 -0.75 8.70 10.56
N TYR A 34 -0.64 9.88 9.94
CA TYR A 34 0.62 10.62 9.89
C TYR A 34 1.08 11.09 11.26
N ILE A 35 0.17 11.65 12.07
CA ILE A 35 0.50 12.10 13.42
C ILE A 35 1.05 10.94 14.24
N VAL A 36 0.35 9.81 14.28
CA VAL A 36 0.78 8.64 15.04
C VAL A 36 2.11 8.11 14.48
N SER A 37 2.18 7.80 13.19
CA SER A 37 3.39 7.23 12.60
C SER A 37 4.62 8.11 12.79
N TRP A 38 4.52 9.41 12.50
CA TRP A 38 5.70 10.29 12.57
C TRP A 38 6.15 10.53 14.02
N ILE A 39 5.23 10.64 14.98
CA ILE A 39 5.60 10.68 16.41
C ILE A 39 6.42 9.44 16.78
N PHE A 40 5.94 8.26 16.40
CA PHE A 40 6.60 7.01 16.72
C PHE A 40 7.91 6.77 15.94
N PHE A 41 8.01 7.23 14.69
CA PHE A 41 9.26 7.19 13.91
C PHE A 41 10.32 8.12 14.49
N ILE A 42 9.94 9.33 14.91
CA ILE A 42 10.84 10.26 15.56
C ILE A 42 11.27 9.72 16.93
N ALA A 43 10.35 9.17 17.72
CA ALA A 43 10.68 8.53 18.99
C ALA A 43 11.64 7.34 18.79
N TRP A 44 11.39 6.50 17.79
CA TRP A 44 12.28 5.42 17.40
C TRP A 44 13.68 5.94 17.03
N ALA A 45 13.78 7.02 16.27
CA ALA A 45 15.06 7.63 15.88
C ALA A 45 15.84 8.13 17.11
N VAL A 46 15.17 8.80 18.05
CA VAL A 46 15.77 9.31 19.28
C VAL A 46 16.29 8.17 20.16
N VAL A 47 15.49 7.13 20.38
CA VAL A 47 15.87 5.97 21.22
C VAL A 47 16.98 5.13 20.57
N SER A 48 16.93 5.00 19.24
CA SER A 48 17.95 4.27 18.49
C SER A 48 19.34 4.91 18.58
N GLY A 49 19.38 6.25 18.67
CA GLY A 49 20.63 7.02 18.76
C GLY A 49 21.46 7.01 17.45
N PRO A 50 22.53 7.83 17.40
CA PRO A 50 23.32 8.03 16.18
C PRO A 50 24.41 6.96 15.96
N THR A 51 24.65 6.07 16.92
CA THR A 51 25.76 5.10 16.88
C THR A 51 25.43 3.89 16.00
N ALA A 52 26.45 3.38 15.31
CA ALA A 52 26.36 2.20 14.44
C ALA A 52 25.93 0.93 15.18
N SER A 53 26.30 0.79 16.46
CA SER A 53 25.83 -0.29 17.32
C SER A 53 24.63 0.15 18.17
N MET A 54 23.57 -0.67 18.19
CA MET A 54 22.46 -0.56 19.15
C MET A 54 22.73 -1.53 20.30
N THR A 55 22.68 -1.05 21.54
CA THR A 55 22.66 -1.95 22.69
C THR A 55 21.34 -2.74 22.69
N SER A 56 21.37 -3.96 23.23
CA SER A 56 20.16 -4.79 23.36
C SER A 56 19.03 -4.07 24.10
N GLU A 57 19.37 -3.31 25.15
CA GLU A 57 18.43 -2.48 25.91
C GLU A 57 17.71 -1.44 25.05
N ARG A 58 18.46 -0.70 24.22
CA ARG A 58 17.87 0.29 23.30
C ARG A 58 17.02 -0.40 22.23
N ALA A 59 17.43 -1.59 21.78
CA ALA A 59 16.68 -2.36 20.78
C ALA A 59 15.30 -2.80 21.29
N VAL A 60 15.23 -3.24 22.56
CA VAL A 60 13.98 -3.64 23.23
C VAL A 60 13.00 -2.47 23.31
N LEU A 61 13.49 -1.25 23.49
CA LEU A 61 12.66 -0.04 23.53
C LEU A 61 12.33 0.51 22.13
N ALA A 62 13.29 0.47 21.20
CA ALA A 62 13.15 1.03 19.86
C ALA A 62 12.19 0.21 18.99
N THR A 63 12.25 -1.13 19.07
CA THR A 63 11.48 -2.01 18.17
C THR A 63 9.96 -1.80 18.28
N PRO A 64 9.35 -1.77 19.49
CA PRO A 64 7.92 -1.48 19.62
C PRO A 64 7.53 -0.11 19.09
N LEU A 65 8.38 0.91 19.25
CA LEU A 65 8.11 2.25 18.74
C LEU A 65 8.01 2.24 17.21
N LEU A 66 8.96 1.59 16.54
CA LEU A 66 8.91 1.43 15.08
C LEU A 66 7.65 0.67 14.66
N LEU A 67 7.34 -0.45 15.31
CA LEU A 67 6.18 -1.27 14.97
C LEU A 67 4.86 -0.50 15.13
N ILE A 68 4.68 0.27 16.21
CA ILE A 68 3.47 1.09 16.38
C ILE A 68 3.36 2.13 15.26
N GLY A 69 4.48 2.75 14.89
CA GLY A 69 4.52 3.70 13.78
C GLY A 69 4.12 3.05 12.45
N VAL A 70 4.65 1.86 12.15
CA VAL A 70 4.37 1.09 10.93
C VAL A 70 2.94 0.57 10.89
N PHE A 71 2.38 0.14 12.02
CA PHE A 71 1.02 -0.40 12.13
C PHE A 71 -0.07 0.66 12.28
N ALA A 72 0.29 1.94 12.44
CA ALA A 72 -0.68 3.03 12.60
C ALA A 72 -1.74 3.07 11.48
N PRO A 73 -1.45 2.88 10.18
CA PRO A 73 -2.46 2.86 9.14
C PRO A 73 -3.55 1.79 9.40
N ALA A 74 -3.17 0.56 9.76
CA ALA A 74 -4.13 -0.48 10.10
C ALA A 74 -4.92 -0.12 11.38
N LEU A 75 -4.24 0.31 12.44
CA LEU A 75 -4.87 0.64 13.72
C LEU A 75 -5.91 1.75 13.57
N VAL A 76 -5.56 2.83 12.86
CA VAL A 76 -6.47 3.96 12.60
C VAL A 76 -7.63 3.50 11.70
N ALA A 77 -7.37 2.73 10.65
CA ALA A 77 -8.43 2.21 9.78
C ALA A 77 -9.42 1.32 10.53
N LEU A 78 -8.94 0.41 11.38
CA LEU A 78 -9.79 -0.47 12.18
C LEU A 78 -10.59 0.32 13.21
N ALA A 79 -9.99 1.31 13.87
CA ALA A 79 -10.70 2.18 14.81
C ALA A 79 -11.80 3.02 14.14
N LEU A 80 -11.50 3.63 12.99
CA LEU A 80 -12.48 4.40 12.23
C LEU A 80 -13.59 3.52 11.64
N THR A 81 -13.25 2.31 11.17
CA THR A 81 -14.23 1.33 10.68
C THR A 81 -15.13 0.86 11.81
N PHE A 82 -14.57 0.53 12.98
CA PHE A 82 -15.36 0.12 14.13
C PHE A 82 -16.33 1.21 14.59
N ARG A 83 -15.90 2.47 14.57
CA ARG A 83 -16.77 3.62 14.93
C ARG A 83 -17.90 3.86 13.93
N ALA A 84 -17.68 3.57 12.65
CA ALA A 84 -18.65 3.83 11.59
C ALA A 84 -19.59 2.64 11.35
N ASP A 85 -19.03 1.44 11.28
CA ASP A 85 -19.68 0.22 10.79
C ASP A 85 -19.74 -0.89 11.87
N GLY A 86 -19.27 -0.59 13.09
CA GLY A 86 -19.28 -1.53 14.21
C GLY A 86 -18.35 -2.72 14.00
N ARG A 87 -18.58 -3.77 14.81
CA ARG A 87 -17.80 -5.01 14.78
C ARG A 87 -17.87 -5.72 13.43
N ALA A 88 -19.05 -5.75 12.81
CA ALA A 88 -19.27 -6.41 11.52
C ALA A 88 -18.43 -5.80 10.40
N GLY A 89 -18.33 -4.47 10.33
CA GLY A 89 -17.48 -3.78 9.34
C GLY A 89 -15.99 -4.06 9.57
N THR A 90 -15.54 -4.05 10.83
CA THR A 90 -14.15 -4.37 11.17
C THR A 90 -13.78 -5.82 10.82
N GLU A 91 -14.66 -6.78 11.13
CA GLU A 91 -14.47 -8.18 10.75
C GLU A 91 -14.43 -8.34 9.23
N ALA A 92 -15.33 -7.67 8.50
CA ALA A 92 -15.32 -7.69 7.04
C ALA A 92 -14.02 -7.12 6.44
N LEU A 93 -13.41 -6.10 7.07
CA LEU A 93 -12.13 -5.54 6.65
C LEU A 93 -10.97 -6.51 6.91
N ILE A 94 -10.89 -7.10 8.11
CA ILE A 94 -9.86 -8.07 8.47
C ILE A 94 -9.96 -9.34 7.63
N ARG A 95 -11.18 -9.80 7.34
CA ARG A 95 -11.42 -11.03 6.56
C ARG A 95 -10.76 -10.98 5.18
N ARG A 96 -10.70 -9.81 4.53
CA ARG A 96 -10.03 -9.62 3.23
C ARG A 96 -8.51 -9.85 3.28
N ALA A 97 -7.88 -9.80 4.45
CA ALA A 97 -6.45 -10.05 4.65
C ALA A 97 -6.12 -11.55 4.75
N VAL A 98 -7.12 -12.40 5.00
CA VAL A 98 -6.94 -13.85 5.18
C VAL A 98 -7.73 -14.68 4.17
N GLU A 99 -8.73 -14.08 3.50
CA GLU A 99 -9.48 -14.72 2.43
C GLU A 99 -8.58 -15.13 1.27
N TRP A 100 -8.78 -16.36 0.82
CA TRP A 100 -8.15 -16.88 -0.37
C TRP A 100 -8.88 -16.38 -1.62
N PRO A 101 -8.31 -15.46 -2.43
CA PRO A 101 -8.98 -14.93 -3.62
C PRO A 101 -9.07 -15.92 -4.79
N GLY A 102 -8.34 -17.04 -4.75
CA GLY A 102 -8.23 -17.97 -5.87
C GLY A 102 -7.37 -17.43 -7.03
N GLY A 103 -7.12 -18.29 -8.03
CA GLY A 103 -6.38 -17.94 -9.24
C GLY A 103 -4.86 -17.84 -9.05
N ALA A 104 -4.14 -18.94 -9.29
CA ALA A 104 -2.68 -19.04 -9.15
C ALA A 104 -1.88 -17.93 -9.87
N ARG A 105 -2.40 -17.43 -11.01
CA ARG A 105 -1.79 -16.32 -11.76
C ARG A 105 -1.59 -15.05 -10.93
N TRP A 106 -2.45 -14.79 -9.95
CA TRP A 106 -2.36 -13.59 -9.11
C TRP A 106 -1.27 -13.71 -8.04
N TYR A 107 -1.06 -14.92 -7.53
CA TYR A 107 0.06 -15.24 -6.65
C TYR A 107 1.38 -15.15 -7.41
N LEU A 108 1.43 -15.69 -8.63
CA LEU A 108 2.61 -15.58 -9.48
C LEU A 108 2.95 -14.11 -9.77
N PHE A 109 1.94 -13.29 -10.07
CA PHE A 109 2.14 -11.85 -10.22
C PHE A 109 2.65 -11.21 -8.92
N ALA A 110 1.98 -11.44 -7.79
CA ALA A 110 2.35 -10.85 -6.50
C ALA A 110 3.79 -11.19 -6.10
N LEU A 111 4.19 -12.46 -6.24
CA LEU A 111 5.52 -12.94 -5.84
C LEU A 111 6.61 -12.58 -6.87
N GLY A 112 6.26 -12.54 -8.16
CA GLY A 112 7.25 -12.38 -9.24
C GLY A 112 7.43 -10.95 -9.75
N TYR A 113 6.51 -10.03 -9.49
CA TYR A 113 6.48 -8.71 -10.14
C TYR A 113 7.78 -7.91 -9.92
N MET A 114 8.19 -7.70 -8.67
CA MET A 114 9.39 -6.90 -8.39
C MET A 114 10.67 -7.62 -8.83
N ALA A 115 10.76 -8.94 -8.64
CA ALA A 115 11.89 -9.73 -9.14
C ALA A 115 12.06 -9.59 -10.66
N ALA A 116 10.96 -9.67 -11.42
CA ALA A 116 10.98 -9.49 -12.87
C ALA A 116 11.45 -8.08 -13.27
N ILE A 117 10.96 -7.04 -12.58
CA ILE A 117 11.41 -5.65 -12.80
C ILE A 117 12.93 -5.52 -12.58
N LYS A 118 13.46 -6.13 -11.53
CA LYS A 118 14.88 -6.00 -11.16
C LYS A 118 15.80 -6.78 -12.07
N LEU A 119 15.41 -7.99 -12.49
CA LEU A 119 16.12 -8.76 -13.49
C LEU A 119 16.10 -8.07 -14.87
N ALA A 120 14.97 -7.47 -15.26
CA ALA A 120 14.88 -6.68 -16.48
C ALA A 120 15.78 -5.43 -16.42
N ALA A 121 15.82 -4.73 -15.28
CA ALA A 121 16.74 -3.61 -15.07
C ALA A 121 18.22 -4.04 -15.21
N ALA A 122 18.56 -5.23 -14.71
CA ALA A 122 19.92 -5.78 -14.84
C ALA A 122 20.28 -6.10 -16.30
N ALA A 123 19.36 -6.69 -17.05
CA ALA A 123 19.55 -6.96 -18.48
C ALA A 123 19.71 -5.66 -19.28
N LEU A 124 18.88 -4.65 -19.02
CA LEU A 124 19.01 -3.33 -19.65
C LEU A 124 20.33 -2.65 -19.27
N HIS A 125 20.75 -2.73 -18.01
CA HIS A 125 22.05 -2.22 -17.58
C HIS A 125 23.19 -2.88 -18.38
N ARG A 126 23.14 -4.21 -18.56
CA ARG A 126 24.14 -4.95 -19.34
C ARG A 126 24.18 -4.54 -20.82
N ILE A 127 23.02 -4.25 -21.41
CA ILE A 127 22.89 -3.78 -22.78
C ILE A 127 23.50 -2.38 -22.92
N VAL A 128 23.19 -1.47 -22.00
CA VAL A 128 23.63 -0.06 -22.06
C VAL A 128 25.11 0.10 -21.73
N THR A 129 25.62 -0.62 -20.73
CA THR A 129 26.97 -0.37 -20.18
C THR A 129 28.03 -1.37 -20.63
N GLY A 130 27.62 -2.50 -21.23
CA GLY A 130 28.54 -3.60 -21.53
C GLY A 130 28.88 -4.49 -20.33
N ALA A 131 28.42 -4.17 -19.11
CA ALA A 131 28.71 -4.92 -17.89
C ALA A 131 27.44 -5.21 -17.07
N TRP A 132 27.45 -6.34 -16.35
CA TRP A 132 26.39 -6.65 -15.40
C TRP A 132 26.50 -5.72 -14.17
N PRO A 133 25.37 -5.23 -13.62
CA PRO A 133 25.40 -4.57 -12.32
C PRO A 133 25.71 -5.59 -11.21
N PRO A 134 26.10 -5.13 -10.01
CA PRO A 134 26.21 -6.02 -8.87
C PRO A 134 24.85 -6.64 -8.53
N PHE A 135 24.87 -7.94 -8.21
CA PHE A 135 23.70 -8.67 -7.71
C PHE A 135 23.77 -8.78 -6.19
N GLY A 136 22.59 -8.82 -5.55
CA GLY A 136 22.46 -9.13 -4.13
C GLY A 136 22.98 -10.53 -3.82
N GLN A 137 23.41 -10.72 -2.57
CA GLN A 137 24.00 -11.99 -2.11
C GLN A 137 22.98 -12.90 -1.42
N GLU A 138 21.77 -12.39 -1.17
CA GLU A 138 20.70 -13.17 -0.56
C GLU A 138 20.28 -14.33 -1.46
N THR A 139 20.01 -15.49 -0.86
CA THR A 139 19.57 -16.67 -1.61
C THR A 139 18.07 -16.59 -1.91
N VAL A 140 17.63 -17.24 -2.99
CA VAL A 140 16.20 -17.34 -3.34
C VAL A 140 15.38 -17.95 -2.19
N LEU A 141 15.96 -18.90 -1.45
CA LEU A 141 15.30 -19.53 -0.30
C LEU A 141 15.10 -18.54 0.85
N ILE A 142 16.10 -17.71 1.16
CA ILE A 142 15.99 -16.65 2.18
C ILE A 142 14.94 -15.62 1.75
N MET A 143 14.97 -15.16 0.49
CA MET A 143 13.95 -14.24 -0.02
C MET A 143 12.55 -14.83 0.09
N ALA A 144 12.36 -16.09 -0.34
CA ALA A 144 11.07 -16.76 -0.25
C ALA A 144 10.58 -16.90 1.20
N GLY A 145 11.45 -17.30 2.12
CA GLY A 145 11.14 -17.36 3.55
C GLY A 145 10.80 -15.99 4.12
N ALA A 146 11.57 -14.96 3.78
CA ALA A 146 11.33 -13.59 4.22
C ALA A 146 10.01 -13.02 3.70
N ILE A 147 9.61 -13.33 2.47
CA ILE A 147 8.29 -12.97 1.92
C ILE A 147 7.17 -13.57 2.76
N VAL A 148 7.27 -14.87 3.08
CA VAL A 148 6.26 -15.57 3.88
C VAL A 148 6.15 -14.95 5.27
N VAL A 149 7.28 -14.71 5.93
CA VAL A 149 7.33 -14.13 7.29
C VAL A 149 6.91 -12.66 7.31
N SER A 150 7.25 -11.89 6.29
CA SER A 150 6.93 -10.46 6.17
C SER A 150 5.47 -10.22 5.75
N THR A 151 4.82 -11.16 5.06
CA THR A 151 3.44 -10.97 4.56
C THR A 151 2.46 -10.55 5.66
N PRO A 152 2.39 -11.21 6.83
CA PRO A 152 1.52 -10.76 7.93
C PRO A 152 1.88 -9.36 8.47
N VAL A 153 3.16 -8.99 8.46
CA VAL A 153 3.61 -7.66 8.89
C VAL A 153 3.06 -6.57 7.98
N GLN A 154 2.95 -6.84 6.68
CA GLN A 154 2.39 -5.88 5.71
C GLN A 154 0.91 -5.57 5.96
N ALA A 155 0.21 -6.36 6.78
CA ALA A 155 -1.15 -6.02 7.23
C ALA A 155 -1.19 -4.66 7.94
N GLY A 156 -0.13 -4.29 8.67
CA GLY A 156 -0.02 -3.00 9.37
C GLY A 156 -0.19 -1.78 8.47
N GLU A 157 0.18 -1.92 7.19
CA GLU A 157 0.03 -0.89 6.18
C GLU A 157 -1.16 -1.13 5.26
N GLU A 158 -1.28 -2.34 4.70
CA GLU A 158 -2.22 -2.64 3.62
C GLU A 158 -3.69 -2.57 4.04
N ILE A 159 -4.01 -2.91 5.30
CA ILE A 159 -5.36 -2.73 5.84
C ILE A 159 -5.76 -1.24 5.80
N GLY A 160 -4.82 -0.34 6.11
CA GLY A 160 -5.05 1.09 6.05
C GLY A 160 -5.08 1.61 4.61
N TRP A 161 -4.03 1.38 3.84
CA TRP A 161 -3.88 1.97 2.51
C TRP A 161 -4.86 1.39 1.50
N ARG A 162 -4.90 0.06 1.34
CA ARG A 162 -5.68 -0.62 0.29
C ARG A 162 -7.03 -1.09 0.81
N GLY A 163 -7.12 -1.43 2.09
CA GLY A 163 -8.35 -1.85 2.74
C GLY A 163 -9.31 -0.70 3.05
N TYR A 164 -8.78 0.42 3.55
CA TYR A 164 -9.59 1.56 4.00
C TYR A 164 -9.56 2.75 3.02
N ALA A 165 -8.38 3.27 2.68
CA ALA A 165 -8.25 4.53 1.96
C ALA A 165 -8.53 4.39 0.46
N LEU A 166 -7.94 3.40 -0.22
CA LEU A 166 -8.07 3.21 -1.68
C LEU A 166 -9.54 3.13 -2.14
N PRO A 167 -10.43 2.31 -1.54
CA PRO A 167 -11.82 2.21 -2.00
C PRO A 167 -12.57 3.53 -1.84
N ARG A 168 -12.33 4.25 -0.74
CA ARG A 168 -12.96 5.54 -0.47
C ARG A 168 -12.49 6.64 -1.43
N LEU A 169 -11.20 6.67 -1.78
CA LEU A 169 -10.66 7.56 -2.80
C LEU A 169 -11.19 7.20 -4.20
N ALA A 170 -11.16 5.91 -4.56
CA ALA A 170 -11.60 5.44 -5.87
C ALA A 170 -13.08 5.73 -6.15
N ASN A 171 -13.94 5.66 -5.14
CA ASN A 171 -15.35 6.04 -5.24
C ASN A 171 -15.56 7.52 -5.61
N ARG A 172 -14.55 8.38 -5.46
CA ARG A 172 -14.66 9.82 -5.72
C ARG A 172 -13.99 10.26 -6.99
N VAL A 173 -12.76 9.80 -7.20
CA VAL A 173 -11.91 10.27 -8.30
C VAL A 173 -11.61 9.18 -9.33
N GLY A 174 -12.18 7.99 -9.15
CA GLY A 174 -11.89 6.82 -9.96
C GLY A 174 -10.61 6.11 -9.50
N LEU A 175 -10.53 4.80 -9.78
CA LEU A 175 -9.41 3.97 -9.36
C LEU A 175 -8.03 4.43 -9.89
N PRO A 176 -7.87 4.87 -11.16
CA PRO A 176 -6.58 5.34 -11.66
C PRO A 176 -6.03 6.52 -10.85
N VAL A 177 -6.83 7.57 -10.67
CA VAL A 177 -6.42 8.77 -9.93
C VAL A 177 -6.21 8.45 -8.46
N ALA A 178 -7.10 7.66 -7.86
CA ALA A 178 -6.96 7.24 -6.47
C ALA A 178 -5.66 6.49 -6.19
N SER A 179 -5.23 5.63 -7.12
CA SER A 179 -3.99 4.85 -6.98
C SER A 179 -2.72 5.71 -7.01
N ILE A 180 -2.69 6.75 -7.85
CA ILE A 180 -1.61 7.73 -7.94
C ILE A 180 -1.58 8.59 -6.69
N VAL A 181 -2.72 9.17 -6.30
CA VAL A 181 -2.84 10.01 -5.10
C VAL A 181 -2.42 9.23 -3.86
N LEU A 182 -2.92 8.01 -3.70
CA LEU A 182 -2.51 7.14 -2.60
C LEU A 182 -1.02 6.80 -2.65
N GLY A 183 -0.45 6.63 -3.83
CA GLY A 183 0.99 6.38 -4.01
C GLY A 183 1.85 7.55 -3.54
N VAL A 184 1.47 8.78 -3.87
CA VAL A 184 2.14 10.01 -3.41
C VAL A 184 2.04 10.15 -1.89
N ILE A 185 0.84 9.96 -1.33
CA ILE A 185 0.63 10.00 0.12
C ILE A 185 1.49 8.92 0.79
N TRP A 186 1.38 7.67 0.36
CA TRP A 186 2.12 6.56 0.95
C TRP A 186 3.64 6.73 0.84
N ALA A 187 4.17 7.24 -0.27
CA ALA A 187 5.59 7.60 -0.38
C ALA A 187 5.98 8.69 0.64
N SER A 188 5.16 9.74 0.77
CA SER A 188 5.44 10.85 1.68
C SER A 188 5.37 10.45 3.15
N TRP A 189 4.58 9.43 3.49
CA TRP A 189 4.55 8.87 4.84
C TRP A 189 5.91 8.33 5.30
N HIS A 190 6.76 7.86 4.37
CA HIS A 190 8.12 7.38 4.64
C HIS A 190 9.17 8.50 4.76
N LEU A 191 8.81 9.76 4.52
CA LEU A 191 9.75 10.88 4.46
C LEU A 191 10.72 10.98 5.67
N PRO A 192 10.30 10.73 6.93
CA PRO A 192 11.23 10.77 8.06
C PRO A 192 12.43 9.82 7.92
N PHE A 193 12.24 8.65 7.31
CA PHE A 193 13.30 7.65 7.13
C PHE A 193 14.43 8.09 6.19
N PHE A 194 14.24 9.15 5.39
CA PHE A 194 15.30 9.72 4.57
C PHE A 194 16.33 10.53 5.37
N PHE A 195 16.02 10.82 6.64
CA PHE A 195 16.84 11.64 7.53
C PHE A 195 17.32 10.89 8.77
N ILE A 196 16.94 9.63 8.94
CA ILE A 196 17.31 8.82 10.10
C ILE A 196 18.44 7.86 9.71
N PRO A 197 19.68 8.00 10.23
CA PRO A 197 20.86 7.23 9.81
C PRO A 197 20.73 5.71 9.76
N ARG A 198 19.78 5.15 10.51
CA ARG A 198 19.55 3.71 10.64
C ARG A 198 18.51 3.16 9.68
N ALA A 199 17.75 4.03 9.01
CA ALA A 199 16.78 3.58 8.04
C ALA A 199 17.49 3.17 6.74
N ASP A 200 16.94 2.19 6.03
CA ASP A 200 17.46 1.70 4.76
C ASP A 200 17.43 2.76 3.64
N THR A 201 16.55 3.74 3.76
CA THR A 201 16.43 4.89 2.85
C THR A 201 17.31 6.08 3.23
N PHE A 202 18.11 5.98 4.29
CA PHE A 202 18.91 7.12 4.76
C PHE A 202 19.83 7.67 3.67
N GLY A 203 19.75 8.99 3.46
CA GLY A 203 20.58 9.67 2.47
C GLY A 203 20.34 9.20 1.04
N GLN A 204 19.21 8.57 0.73
CA GLN A 204 18.79 8.24 -0.64
C GLN A 204 17.92 9.35 -1.24
N SER A 205 17.64 9.29 -2.55
CA SER A 205 16.79 10.27 -3.23
C SER A 205 15.30 10.03 -2.95
N PHE A 206 14.69 10.91 -2.16
CA PHE A 206 13.25 10.90 -1.90
C PHE A 206 12.42 11.12 -3.17
N PRO A 207 12.75 12.04 -4.10
CA PRO A 207 12.00 12.17 -5.34
C PRO A 207 11.97 10.88 -6.18
N LEU A 208 13.09 10.17 -6.28
CA LEU A 208 13.16 8.91 -7.02
C LEU A 208 12.38 7.78 -6.30
N TYR A 209 12.42 7.76 -4.98
CA TYR A 209 11.60 6.87 -4.16
C TYR A 209 10.11 7.16 -4.35
N LEU A 210 9.71 8.44 -4.31
CA LEU A 210 8.34 8.88 -4.53
C LEU A 210 7.83 8.48 -5.91
N LEU A 211 8.66 8.63 -6.95
CA LEU A 211 8.34 8.15 -8.30
C LEU A 211 8.09 6.63 -8.32
N SER A 212 8.97 5.86 -7.68
CA SER A 212 8.92 4.39 -7.68
C SER A 212 7.74 3.85 -6.87
N VAL A 213 7.53 4.38 -5.66
CA VAL A 213 6.42 3.98 -4.77
C VAL A 213 5.07 4.37 -5.36
N THR A 214 4.98 5.49 -6.07
CA THR A 214 3.75 5.85 -6.79
C THR A 214 3.41 4.83 -7.86
N ALA A 215 4.38 4.43 -8.69
CA ALA A 215 4.17 3.39 -9.70
C ALA A 215 3.83 2.01 -9.09
N ILE A 216 4.46 1.67 -7.96
CA ILE A 216 4.12 0.47 -7.19
C ILE A 216 2.67 0.53 -6.68
N SER A 217 2.25 1.67 -6.14
CA SER A 217 0.87 1.85 -5.65
C SER A 217 -0.17 1.63 -6.75
N VAL A 218 0.13 2.07 -7.97
CA VAL A 218 -0.70 1.78 -9.15
C VAL A 218 -0.78 0.27 -9.43
N ALA A 219 0.34 -0.45 -9.43
CA ALA A 219 0.36 -1.90 -9.64
C ALA A 219 -0.41 -2.66 -8.55
N MET A 220 -0.27 -2.22 -7.29
CA MET A 220 -1.02 -2.79 -6.17
C MET A 220 -2.52 -2.52 -6.27
N ALA A 221 -2.93 -1.31 -6.69
CA ALA A 221 -4.34 -0.99 -6.91
C ALA A 221 -4.94 -1.82 -8.06
N TRP A 222 -4.18 -2.05 -9.12
CA TRP A 222 -4.58 -2.92 -10.22
C TRP A 222 -4.74 -4.37 -9.75
N LEU A 223 -3.78 -4.91 -8.99
CA LEU A 223 -3.88 -6.25 -8.42
C LEU A 223 -5.09 -6.37 -7.48
N TYR A 224 -5.29 -5.37 -6.62
CA TYR A 224 -6.45 -5.29 -5.71
C TYR A 224 -7.76 -5.36 -6.49
N TRP A 225 -7.90 -4.59 -7.57
CA TRP A 225 -9.09 -4.62 -8.43
C TRP A 225 -9.26 -5.98 -9.13
N ARG A 226 -8.19 -6.54 -9.71
CA ARG A 226 -8.24 -7.81 -10.46
C ARG A 226 -8.46 -9.04 -9.57
N SER A 227 -8.23 -8.91 -8.28
CA SER A 227 -8.41 -9.94 -7.26
C SER A 227 -9.66 -9.73 -6.39
N ASN A 228 -10.60 -8.91 -6.86
CA ASN A 228 -11.85 -8.64 -6.14
C ASN A 228 -11.64 -8.08 -4.72
N GLY A 229 -10.64 -7.21 -4.56
CA GLY A 229 -10.35 -6.53 -3.31
C GLY A 229 -9.57 -7.36 -2.27
N SER A 230 -8.80 -8.36 -2.71
CA SER A 230 -7.97 -9.17 -1.82
C SER A 230 -6.84 -8.36 -1.22
N LEU A 231 -6.81 -8.25 0.12
CA LEU A 231 -5.68 -7.67 0.84
C LEU A 231 -4.54 -8.67 1.01
N LEU A 232 -4.84 -9.96 1.08
CA LEU A 232 -3.81 -11.00 1.13
C LEU A 232 -2.83 -10.86 -0.05
N LEU A 233 -3.33 -10.70 -1.28
CA LEU A 233 -2.47 -10.54 -2.46
C LEU A 233 -1.71 -9.21 -2.46
N THR A 234 -2.28 -8.11 -1.97
CA THR A 234 -1.53 -6.85 -1.86
C THR A 234 -0.45 -6.92 -0.79
N MET A 235 -0.72 -7.59 0.34
CA MET A 235 0.26 -7.88 1.38
C MET A 235 1.40 -8.76 0.87
N MET A 236 1.09 -9.82 0.10
CA MET A 236 2.11 -10.67 -0.52
C MET A 236 2.95 -9.92 -1.55
N LEU A 237 2.33 -9.10 -2.40
CA LEU A 237 3.05 -8.25 -3.35
C LEU A 237 3.95 -7.25 -2.62
N HIS A 238 3.45 -6.62 -1.56
CA HIS A 238 4.23 -5.69 -0.74
C HIS A 238 5.43 -6.41 -0.10
N ALA A 239 5.23 -7.58 0.50
CA ALA A 239 6.32 -8.39 1.06
C ALA A 239 7.33 -8.79 -0.03
N ALA A 240 6.87 -9.22 -1.20
CA ALA A 240 7.73 -9.54 -2.34
C ALA A 240 8.55 -8.33 -2.78
N ILE A 241 7.95 -7.14 -2.86
CA ILE A 241 8.66 -5.90 -3.19
C ILE A 241 9.80 -5.64 -2.21
N ASN A 242 9.51 -5.69 -0.90
CA ASN A 242 10.50 -5.39 0.13
C ASN A 242 11.64 -6.39 0.17
N ASN A 243 11.37 -7.66 -0.13
CA ASN A 243 12.35 -8.74 -0.02
C ASN A 243 13.05 -9.11 -1.34
N THR A 244 12.65 -8.51 -2.48
CA THR A 244 13.29 -8.76 -3.80
C THR A 244 13.85 -7.50 -4.45
N LYS A 245 13.64 -6.31 -3.87
CA LYS A 245 14.25 -5.06 -4.34
C LYS A 245 15.79 -5.08 -4.35
N ASP A 246 16.42 -5.98 -3.61
CA ASP A 246 17.88 -6.07 -3.52
C ASP A 246 18.47 -7.24 -4.32
N ILE A 247 17.66 -7.92 -5.16
CA ILE A 247 18.18 -8.83 -6.20
C ILE A 247 19.23 -8.11 -7.05
N VAL A 248 18.95 -6.87 -7.42
CA VAL A 248 19.91 -5.94 -8.06
C VAL A 248 19.85 -4.63 -7.29
N PRO A 249 20.74 -4.38 -6.31
CA PRO A 249 20.66 -3.20 -5.45
C PRO A 249 20.63 -1.89 -6.24
N SER A 250 19.74 -0.98 -5.84
CA SER A 250 19.59 0.35 -6.47
C SER A 250 20.23 1.47 -5.67
N ALA A 251 20.62 1.22 -4.42
CA ALA A 251 21.18 2.23 -3.53
C ALA A 251 22.41 2.89 -4.17
N ALA A 252 22.44 4.22 -4.11
CA ALA A 252 23.61 4.99 -4.48
C ALA A 252 24.37 5.40 -3.21
N SER A 253 25.62 5.84 -3.37
CA SER A 253 26.34 6.52 -2.29
C SER A 253 25.46 7.64 -1.69
N PRO A 254 25.47 7.82 -0.36
CA PRO A 254 24.62 8.81 0.30
C PRO A 254 24.70 10.17 -0.38
N THR A 255 23.53 10.72 -0.68
CA THR A 255 23.36 12.04 -1.28
C THR A 255 23.82 13.12 -0.29
N THR A 256 24.28 14.27 -0.78
CA THR A 256 24.44 15.46 0.06
C THR A 256 23.10 16.07 0.48
N SER A 257 22.02 15.71 -0.21
CA SER A 257 20.65 16.16 0.04
C SER A 257 19.65 15.10 -0.43
N SER A 258 18.79 14.62 0.48
CA SER A 258 17.76 13.61 0.16
C SER A 258 16.72 14.08 -0.86
N PHE A 259 16.68 15.39 -1.18
CA PHE A 259 15.81 15.95 -2.22
C PHE A 259 16.49 16.06 -3.59
N ALA A 260 17.77 15.69 -3.71
CA ALA A 260 18.43 15.62 -5.00
C ALA A 260 17.89 14.46 -5.85
N LEU A 261 18.01 14.58 -7.18
CA LEU A 261 17.64 13.55 -8.16
C LEU A 261 18.79 12.58 -8.46
N ASN A 262 19.79 12.47 -7.58
CA ASN A 262 20.88 11.52 -7.79
C ASN A 262 20.41 10.09 -7.49
N GLY A 263 20.83 9.16 -8.34
CA GLY A 263 20.50 7.75 -8.21
C GLY A 263 21.40 6.94 -9.14
N SER A 264 21.58 5.66 -8.83
CA SER A 264 22.31 4.74 -9.70
C SER A 264 21.55 4.57 -11.03
N LEU A 265 22.25 4.16 -12.09
CA LEU A 265 21.60 3.81 -13.36
C LEU A 265 20.53 2.73 -13.16
N VAL A 266 20.80 1.73 -12.31
CA VAL A 266 19.83 0.68 -11.96
C VAL A 266 18.56 1.27 -11.33
N ALA A 267 18.69 2.27 -10.45
CA ALA A 267 17.53 2.92 -9.84
C ALA A 267 16.63 3.60 -10.87
N TRP A 268 17.23 4.34 -11.81
CA TRP A 268 16.50 4.98 -12.91
C TRP A 268 15.86 3.99 -13.88
N LEU A 269 16.57 2.92 -14.26
CA LEU A 269 16.02 1.84 -15.09
C LEU A 269 14.85 1.14 -14.38
N THR A 270 14.97 0.89 -13.08
CA THR A 270 13.91 0.32 -12.25
C THR A 270 12.68 1.23 -12.25
N ALA A 271 12.86 2.53 -11.98
CA ALA A 271 11.77 3.50 -11.99
C ALA A 271 11.08 3.57 -13.36
N ALA A 272 11.85 3.59 -14.45
CA ALA A 272 11.29 3.60 -15.81
C ALA A 272 10.45 2.35 -16.09
N LEU A 273 10.94 1.15 -15.77
CA LEU A 273 10.22 -0.10 -15.94
C LEU A 273 8.93 -0.15 -15.10
N LEU A 274 8.99 0.30 -13.84
CA LEU A 274 7.81 0.43 -12.98
C LEU A 274 6.76 1.35 -13.61
N TRP A 275 7.18 2.48 -14.19
CA TRP A 275 6.25 3.42 -14.85
C TRP A 275 5.69 2.89 -16.17
N ILE A 276 6.45 2.10 -16.94
CA ILE A 276 5.91 1.40 -18.12
C ILE A 276 4.76 0.48 -17.70
N CYS A 277 4.97 -0.34 -16.66
CA CYS A 277 3.91 -1.20 -16.11
C CYS A 277 2.75 -0.37 -15.52
N ALA A 278 3.05 0.70 -14.77
CA ALA A 278 2.04 1.56 -14.18
C ALA A 278 1.15 2.22 -15.26
N VAL A 279 1.72 2.72 -16.35
CA VAL A 279 0.95 3.29 -17.47
C VAL A 279 0.02 2.23 -18.07
N TYR A 280 0.51 1.01 -18.30
CA TYR A 280 -0.33 -0.10 -18.75
C TYR A 280 -1.49 -0.38 -17.77
N PHE A 281 -1.21 -0.45 -16.47
CA PHE A 281 -2.25 -0.66 -15.46
C PHE A 281 -3.24 0.50 -15.36
N LEU A 282 -2.80 1.75 -15.49
CA LEU A 282 -3.67 2.93 -15.50
C LEU A 282 -4.63 2.90 -16.69
N ILE A 283 -4.15 2.46 -17.87
CA ILE A 283 -5.00 2.27 -19.05
C ILE A 283 -6.05 1.18 -18.79
N GLN A 284 -5.64 0.06 -18.19
CA GLN A 284 -6.56 -1.06 -17.86
C GLN A 284 -7.61 -0.68 -16.81
N MET A 285 -7.28 0.21 -15.87
CA MET A 285 -8.20 0.66 -14.83
C MET A 285 -9.14 1.79 -15.28
N ARG A 286 -9.10 2.22 -16.55
CA ARG A 286 -10.04 3.23 -17.06
C ARG A 286 -11.47 2.72 -16.97
N GLY A 287 -12.33 3.44 -16.25
CA GLY A 287 -13.71 3.05 -16.00
C GLY A 287 -13.88 1.90 -14.99
N ALA A 288 -12.80 1.40 -14.38
CA ALA A 288 -12.88 0.39 -13.34
C ALA A 288 -13.67 0.92 -12.13
N ARG A 289 -14.54 0.07 -11.60
CA ARG A 289 -15.26 0.29 -10.34
C ARG A 289 -14.87 -0.79 -9.37
N LEU A 290 -14.60 -0.41 -8.13
CA LEU A 290 -14.46 -1.36 -7.05
C LEU A 290 -15.87 -1.74 -6.60
N GLU A 291 -16.23 -3.01 -6.71
CA GLU A 291 -17.53 -3.48 -6.19
C GLU A 291 -17.50 -3.36 -4.66
N HIS A 292 -18.53 -2.72 -4.08
CA HIS A 292 -18.71 -2.77 -2.64
C HIS A 292 -19.08 -4.21 -2.28
N GLY A 293 -18.44 -4.75 -1.24
CA GLY A 293 -18.72 -6.09 -0.72
C GLY A 293 -20.10 -6.20 -0.09
N SER A 294 -21.16 -6.03 -0.88
CA SER A 294 -22.57 -6.18 -0.51
C SER A 294 -23.14 -7.53 -0.98
N ARG A 295 -22.29 -8.50 -1.37
CA ARG A 295 -22.73 -9.89 -1.62
C ARG A 295 -22.75 -10.71 -0.32
N ALA A 296 -23.39 -10.19 0.71
CA ALA A 296 -23.77 -10.95 1.89
C ALA A 296 -25.08 -10.36 2.42
N VAL A 297 -26.18 -10.73 1.75
CA VAL A 297 -27.46 -11.22 2.29
C VAL A 297 -28.37 -11.36 1.06
N GLU A 298 -28.18 -12.43 0.29
CA GLU A 298 -29.33 -12.97 -0.45
C GLU A 298 -30.10 -13.76 0.61
N VAL A 299 -31.15 -13.14 1.17
CA VAL A 299 -32.14 -13.89 1.94
C VAL A 299 -32.69 -14.91 0.96
N ARG A 300 -32.30 -16.18 1.15
CA ARG A 300 -32.97 -17.30 0.52
C ARG A 300 -34.41 -17.24 1.04
N GLU A 301 -35.32 -16.67 0.26
CA GLU A 301 -36.75 -16.82 0.52
C GLU A 301 -37.01 -18.33 0.55
N ILE A 302 -37.27 -18.85 1.74
CA ILE A 302 -37.80 -20.20 1.90
C ILE A 302 -39.20 -20.14 1.29
N PRO A 303 -39.52 -20.93 0.26
CA PRO A 303 -40.88 -21.01 -0.22
C PRO A 303 -41.73 -21.56 0.92
N THR A 304 -42.64 -20.76 1.44
CA THR A 304 -43.76 -21.25 2.24
C THR A 304 -44.63 -22.12 1.34
N SER A 305 -44.30 -23.40 1.22
CA SER A 305 -45.21 -24.38 0.64
C SER A 305 -46.20 -24.81 1.72
N ALA A 306 -47.40 -24.26 1.58
CA ALA A 306 -48.71 -24.88 1.81
C ALA A 306 -48.92 -25.73 3.07
N ALA A 307 -49.79 -25.20 3.92
CA ALA A 307 -50.69 -25.98 4.76
C ALA A 307 -51.50 -26.95 3.88
N VAL A 308 -51.43 -28.24 4.23
CA VAL A 308 -52.52 -29.24 4.14
C VAL A 308 -52.37 -30.15 5.35
#